data_AF-A0A1W6WE78-F1
#
_entry.id   AF-A0A1W6WE78-F1
#
_cell.length_a   1.000
_cell.length_b   1.000
_cell.length_c   1.000
_cell.angle_alpha   90.00
_cell.angle_beta   90.00
_cell.angle_gamma   90.00
#
_symmetry.space_group_name_H-M   'P 1'
#
loop_
_entity.id
_entity.type
_entity.pdbx_description
1 polymer ?
#
loop_
_entity_poly.entity_id
_entity_poly.type
_entity_poly.pdbx_seq_one_letter_code
_entity_poly.pdbx_strand_id
1 'polypeptide(L)'
;MFHYKGMEKFIKALTYAHFDIAGYDGQGQAWYTVKERFADKFQDIPLQTVTLYTHNPKGERVVPCIPASTIHDLVQFRRTAAYQNVIMVGYTLQKEPYYAPLRVMSGKYKVDVIGSRKDYGFTINENAAGPAASTVCVFESPIEAMSYWSMCKELQSPRMDYPMISLGGVSTSYVLTQFLKDHPSVKNIILGLNVDTAENGHTITVGQNATVRIQKEFGNKYQHPCAYSSPKRLE
;
A
#
# COMPACT_ATOMS: atom_id res chain seq x y z
N MET A 1 6.72 8.53 -11.39
CA MET A 1 6.88 8.63 -9.92
C MET A 1 5.98 9.76 -9.46
N PHE A 2 4.91 9.45 -8.73
CA PHE A 2 3.95 10.47 -8.27
C PHE A 2 4.52 11.16 -7.04
N HIS A 3 4.93 12.42 -7.21
CA HIS A 3 5.37 13.28 -6.10
C HIS A 3 4.22 14.20 -5.74
N TYR A 4 3.71 14.09 -4.52
CA TYR A 4 2.76 15.06 -3.97
C TYR A 4 3.49 15.84 -2.88
N LYS A 5 3.74 17.14 -3.11
CA LYS A 5 4.37 18.12 -2.18
C LYS A 5 5.24 17.46 -1.08
N GLY A 6 6.43 16.99 -1.44
CA GLY A 6 7.44 16.52 -0.48
C GLY A 6 7.19 15.14 0.16
N MET A 7 6.18 14.37 -0.27
CA MET A 7 5.95 13.00 0.19
C MET A 7 6.08 11.99 -0.94
N GLU A 8 6.92 10.98 -0.74
CA GLU A 8 7.01 9.83 -1.65
C GLU A 8 5.85 8.86 -1.36
N LYS A 9 4.86 8.86 -2.24
CA LYS A 9 3.76 7.87 -2.23
C LYS A 9 4.20 6.51 -2.79
N PHE A 10 5.33 6.49 -3.49
CA PHE A 10 5.91 5.32 -4.15
C PHE A 10 7.39 5.21 -3.84
N ILE A 11 7.77 4.11 -3.21
CA ILE A 11 9.17 3.80 -2.94
C ILE A 11 9.54 2.56 -3.74
N LYS A 12 10.63 2.64 -4.50
CA LYS A 12 11.24 1.44 -5.09
C LYS A 12 12.07 0.76 -4.00
N ALA A 13 11.81 -0.52 -3.77
CA ALA A 13 12.50 -1.27 -2.73
C ALA A 13 13.07 -2.58 -3.28
N LEU A 14 14.26 -2.92 -2.81
CA LEU A 14 14.89 -4.21 -3.08
C LEU A 14 14.69 -5.11 -1.84
N THR A 15 14.07 -6.26 -2.02
CA THR A 15 13.98 -7.28 -0.97
C THR A 15 14.72 -8.53 -1.39
N TYR A 16 15.10 -9.35 -0.42
CA TYR A 16 15.88 -10.56 -0.67
C TYR A 16 15.12 -11.79 -0.19
N ALA A 17 15.14 -12.86 -0.99
CA ALA A 17 14.32 -14.06 -0.77
C ALA A 17 14.43 -14.61 0.65
N HIS A 18 15.65 -14.72 1.15
CA HIS A 18 15.98 -15.43 2.39
C HIS A 18 16.25 -14.53 3.59
N PHE A 19 16.21 -13.21 3.42
CA PHE A 19 16.62 -12.25 4.44
C PHE A 19 15.51 -11.25 4.75
N ASP A 20 15.49 -10.78 6.00
CA ASP A 20 14.67 -9.67 6.48
C ASP A 20 15.56 -8.48 6.82
N ILE A 21 15.02 -7.26 6.72
CA ILE A 21 15.71 -6.06 7.20
C ILE A 21 15.67 -6.08 8.72
N ALA A 22 16.84 -6.07 9.34
CA ALA A 22 17.02 -6.00 10.79
C ALA A 22 16.92 -4.56 11.31
N GLY A 23 17.31 -3.59 10.48
CA GLY A 23 17.32 -2.17 10.79
C GLY A 23 18.33 -1.41 9.94
N TYR A 24 18.59 -0.17 10.33
CA TYR A 24 19.56 0.71 9.66
C TYR A 24 20.63 1.14 10.66
N ASP A 25 21.89 1.26 10.23
CA ASP A 25 22.93 1.84 11.08
C ASP A 25 22.83 3.38 11.14
N GLY A 26 23.76 4.01 11.88
CA GLY A 26 23.81 5.47 12.03
C GLY A 26 24.11 6.24 10.74
N GLN A 27 24.47 5.55 9.65
CA GLN A 27 24.67 6.13 8.31
C GLN A 27 23.47 5.87 7.39
N GLY A 28 22.40 5.23 7.89
CA GLY A 28 21.23 4.88 7.11
C GLY A 28 21.41 3.67 6.20
N GLN A 29 22.48 2.88 6.38
CA GLN A 29 22.71 1.66 5.61
C GLN A 29 21.89 0.52 6.21
N ALA A 30 21.19 -0.24 5.37
CA ALA A 30 20.37 -1.37 5.79
C ALA A 30 21.24 -2.58 6.18
N TRP A 31 20.80 -3.28 7.24
CA TRP A 31 21.36 -4.52 7.76
C TRP A 31 20.30 -5.61 7.81
N TYR A 32 20.73 -6.87 7.76
CA TYR A 32 19.84 -7.99 7.49
C TYR A 32 19.99 -9.16 8.48
N THR A 33 18.89 -9.88 8.70
CA THR A 33 18.87 -11.19 9.37
C THR A 33 18.40 -12.27 8.41
N VAL A 34 18.82 -13.51 8.64
CA VAL A 34 18.29 -14.68 7.91
C VAL A 34 16.88 -14.97 8.42
N LYS A 35 15.92 -15.19 7.51
CA LYS A 35 14.60 -15.70 7.89
C LYS A 35 14.76 -17.05 8.56
N GLU A 36 14.11 -17.26 9.69
CA GLU A 36 14.26 -18.46 10.54
C GLU A 36 14.23 -19.78 9.75
N ARG A 37 13.26 -19.93 8.84
CA ARG A 37 13.10 -21.12 7.98
C ARG A 37 14.27 -21.40 7.01
N PHE A 38 15.24 -20.50 6.91
CA PHE A 38 16.44 -20.63 6.07
C PHE A 38 17.74 -20.55 6.86
N ALA A 39 17.69 -20.61 8.21
CA ALA A 39 18.87 -20.50 9.06
C ALA A 39 19.97 -21.49 8.66
N ASP A 40 19.64 -22.78 8.48
CA ASP A 40 20.59 -23.83 8.13
C ASP A 40 21.34 -23.57 6.81
N LYS A 41 20.67 -22.91 5.85
CA LYS A 41 21.25 -22.63 4.52
C LYS A 41 22.37 -21.57 4.55
N PHE A 42 22.35 -20.71 5.57
CA PHE A 42 23.26 -19.56 5.68
C PHE A 42 24.04 -19.54 7.00
N GLN A 43 24.16 -20.69 7.66
CA GLN A 43 24.95 -20.83 8.90
C GLN A 43 26.44 -20.50 8.72
N ASP A 44 26.95 -20.59 7.49
CA ASP A 44 28.33 -20.27 7.12
C ASP A 44 28.60 -18.77 7.00
N ILE A 45 27.55 -17.93 6.99
CA ILE A 45 27.68 -16.49 6.80
C ILE A 45 28.07 -15.82 8.12
N PRO A 46 29.20 -15.09 8.19
CA PRO A 46 29.60 -14.42 9.40
C PRO A 46 28.63 -13.28 9.74
N LEU A 47 28.19 -13.24 10.99
CA LEU A 47 27.37 -12.15 11.53
C LEU A 47 28.27 -11.09 12.17
N GLN A 48 27.89 -9.83 12.02
CA GLN A 48 28.55 -8.69 12.67
C GLN A 48 27.61 -8.06 13.68
N THR A 49 28.14 -7.70 14.84
CA THR A 49 27.37 -7.02 15.89
C THR A 49 27.37 -5.52 15.59
N VAL A 50 26.19 -4.95 15.38
CA VAL A 50 26.01 -3.54 15.03
C VAL A 50 24.84 -2.95 15.81
N THR A 51 24.94 -1.65 16.11
CA THR A 51 23.86 -0.86 16.67
C THR A 51 22.93 -0.44 15.55
N LEU A 52 21.70 -0.98 15.56
CA LEU A 52 20.68 -0.66 14.57
C LEU A 52 19.60 0.24 15.16
N TYR A 53 19.12 1.13 14.30
CA TYR A 53 17.98 1.98 14.50
C TYR A 53 16.81 1.42 13.69
N THR A 54 15.64 1.39 14.32
CA THR A 54 14.36 1.10 13.65
C THR A 54 13.51 2.36 13.68
N HIS A 55 12.41 2.40 12.93
CA HIS A 55 11.46 3.52 12.95
C HIS A 55 10.82 3.78 14.33
N ASN A 56 11.09 2.94 15.33
CA ASN A 56 10.61 3.13 16.69
C ASN A 56 11.60 4.04 17.47
N PRO A 57 11.22 5.24 17.91
CA PRO A 57 12.12 6.26 18.50
C PRO A 57 12.76 5.88 19.85
N LYS A 58 12.56 4.65 20.34
CA LYS A 58 13.16 4.13 21.58
C LYS A 58 14.03 2.88 21.40
N GLY A 59 14.29 2.43 20.17
CA GLY A 59 14.88 1.10 19.95
C GLY A 59 16.21 1.15 19.21
N GLU A 60 17.26 1.65 19.85
CA GLU A 60 18.59 1.16 19.49
C GLU A 60 18.65 -0.32 19.87
N ARG A 61 19.11 -1.16 18.95
CA ARG A 61 19.27 -2.59 19.22
C ARG A 61 20.63 -3.04 18.73
N VAL A 62 21.37 -3.65 19.64
CA VAL A 62 22.62 -4.34 19.30
C VAL A 62 22.27 -5.78 18.94
N VAL A 63 22.41 -6.14 17.67
CA VAL A 63 22.07 -7.47 17.16
C VAL A 63 23.12 -7.99 16.18
N PRO A 64 23.36 -9.31 16.14
CA PRO A 64 24.19 -9.93 15.13
C PRO A 64 23.44 -9.91 13.78
N CYS A 65 24.04 -9.28 12.77
CA CYS A 65 23.41 -9.01 11.48
C CYS A 65 24.39 -9.17 10.33
N ILE A 66 23.85 -9.22 9.11
CA ILE A 66 24.59 -9.33 7.85
C ILE A 66 24.57 -7.96 7.16
N PRO A 67 25.73 -7.41 6.75
CA PRO A 67 25.77 -6.13 6.04
C PRO A 67 25.23 -6.27 4.62
N ALA A 68 24.75 -5.17 4.05
CA ALA A 68 24.23 -5.14 2.68
C ALA A 68 25.24 -5.62 1.62
N SER A 69 26.53 -5.35 1.81
CA SER A 69 27.60 -5.81 0.91
C SER A 69 27.61 -7.34 0.80
N THR A 70 27.55 -8.05 1.92
CA THR A 70 27.47 -9.52 1.93
C THR A 70 26.20 -10.01 1.24
N ILE A 71 25.06 -9.33 1.42
CA ILE A 71 23.83 -9.70 0.69
C ILE A 71 24.02 -9.52 -0.82
N HIS A 72 24.66 -8.44 -1.26
CA HIS A 72 24.95 -8.21 -2.68
C HIS A 72 25.84 -9.33 -3.25
N ASP A 73 26.87 -9.75 -2.53
CA ASP A 73 27.73 -10.86 -2.94
C ASP A 73 26.91 -12.16 -3.06
N LEU A 74 26.04 -12.45 -2.10
CA LEU A 74 25.19 -13.65 -2.13
C LEU A 74 24.21 -13.64 -3.32
N VAL A 75 23.75 -12.47 -3.78
CA VAL A 75 22.96 -12.35 -5.01
C VAL A 75 23.83 -12.64 -6.24
N GLN A 76 25.04 -12.06 -6.30
CA GLN A 76 25.98 -12.27 -7.41
C GLN A 76 26.37 -13.75 -7.56
N PHE A 77 26.65 -14.42 -6.45
CA PHE A 77 26.95 -15.86 -6.40
C PHE A 77 25.70 -16.76 -6.48
N ARG A 78 24.52 -16.20 -6.75
CA ARG A 78 23.24 -16.93 -6.90
C ARG A 78 22.85 -17.80 -5.70
N ARG A 79 23.34 -17.48 -4.49
CA ARG A 79 22.93 -18.13 -3.24
C ARG A 79 21.57 -17.62 -2.74
N THR A 80 21.19 -16.41 -3.15
CA THR A 80 19.88 -15.79 -2.91
C THR A 80 19.37 -15.06 -4.16
N ALA A 81 18.13 -14.60 -4.12
CA ALA A 81 17.51 -13.78 -5.17
C ALA A 81 17.10 -12.43 -4.62
N ALA A 82 17.23 -11.40 -5.45
CA ALA A 82 16.74 -10.05 -5.18
C ALA A 82 15.44 -9.80 -5.95
N TYR A 83 14.48 -9.20 -5.29
CA TYR A 83 13.19 -8.84 -5.87
C TYR A 83 13.04 -7.33 -5.88
N GLN A 84 12.73 -6.80 -7.06
CA GLN A 84 12.38 -5.41 -7.19
C GLN A 84 10.90 -5.23 -6.87
N ASN A 85 10.64 -4.37 -5.89
CA ASN A 85 9.30 -4.09 -5.39
C ASN A 85 8.98 -2.62 -5.58
N VAL A 86 7.68 -2.36 -5.64
CA VAL A 86 7.13 -1.03 -5.41
C VAL A 86 6.36 -1.06 -4.10
N ILE A 87 6.58 -0.05 -3.27
CA ILE A 87 5.86 0.19 -2.03
C ILE A 87 4.91 1.35 -2.27
N MET A 88 3.64 1.17 -1.90
CA MET A 88 2.58 2.18 -2.08
C MET A 88 2.16 2.70 -0.72
N VAL A 89 2.75 3.82 -0.28
CA VAL A 89 2.69 4.25 1.12
C VAL A 89 1.36 4.94 1.44
N GLY A 90 0.72 4.50 2.51
CA GLY A 90 -0.43 5.14 3.14
C GLY A 90 -0.01 5.94 4.37
N TYR A 91 -0.65 7.09 4.55
CA TYR A 91 -0.23 8.13 5.48
C TYR A 91 -1.38 8.57 6.40
N THR A 92 -1.02 9.03 7.61
CA THR A 92 -1.94 9.74 8.49
C THR A 92 -2.22 11.17 8.00
N LEU A 93 -3.19 11.86 8.61
CA LEU A 93 -3.41 13.29 8.37
C LEU A 93 -2.16 14.14 8.68
N GLN A 94 -1.39 13.73 9.69
CA GLN A 94 -0.11 14.35 10.09
C GLN A 94 1.05 13.98 9.16
N LYS A 95 0.77 13.25 8.07
CA LYS A 95 1.74 12.81 7.05
C LYS A 95 2.81 11.86 7.58
N GLU A 96 2.45 11.04 8.57
CA GLU A 96 3.30 9.95 9.03
C GLU A 96 3.00 8.66 8.24
N PRO A 97 4.02 7.92 7.77
CA PRO A 97 3.82 6.69 7.00
C PRO A 97 3.38 5.54 7.91
N TYR A 98 2.14 5.08 7.77
CA TYR A 98 1.56 4.07 8.66
C TYR A 98 1.23 2.76 7.93
N TYR A 99 1.20 2.76 6.60
CA TYR A 99 0.92 1.57 5.81
C TYR A 99 1.88 1.47 4.63
N ALA A 100 2.47 0.29 4.41
CA ALA A 100 3.44 0.08 3.35
C ALA A 100 3.32 -1.32 2.74
N PRO A 101 2.36 -1.56 1.84
CA PRO A 101 2.27 -2.79 1.06
C PRO A 101 3.42 -2.86 0.05
N LEU A 102 4.18 -3.95 0.11
CA LEU A 102 5.15 -4.32 -0.90
C LEU A 102 4.49 -5.18 -1.98
N ARG A 103 4.79 -4.83 -3.22
CA ARG A 103 4.41 -5.63 -4.38
C ARG A 103 5.60 -5.82 -5.29
N VAL A 104 5.90 -7.07 -5.63
CA VAL A 104 6.92 -7.36 -6.66
C VAL A 104 6.47 -6.83 -8.01
N MET A 105 7.41 -6.25 -8.76
CA MET A 105 7.12 -5.77 -10.11
C MET A 105 6.86 -6.91 -11.10
N SER A 106 7.39 -8.11 -10.83
CA SER A 106 7.13 -9.32 -11.60
C SER A 106 6.75 -10.48 -10.67
N GLY A 107 5.66 -11.18 -11.00
CA GLY A 107 5.13 -12.29 -10.21
C GLY A 107 3.93 -11.92 -9.33
N LYS A 108 3.61 -12.79 -8.36
CA LYS A 108 2.39 -12.71 -7.53
C LYS A 108 2.64 -12.35 -6.06
N TYR A 109 3.89 -12.12 -5.66
CA TYR A 109 4.24 -11.89 -4.26
C TYR A 109 3.76 -10.51 -3.76
N LYS A 110 3.04 -10.52 -2.64
CA LYS A 110 2.52 -9.32 -1.98
C LYS A 110 2.67 -9.52 -0.48
N VAL A 111 3.22 -8.54 0.22
CA VAL A 111 3.36 -8.57 1.68
C VAL A 111 3.32 -7.15 2.23
N ASP A 112 2.72 -6.96 3.40
CA ASP A 112 2.78 -5.67 4.10
C ASP A 112 4.11 -5.57 4.87
N VAL A 113 4.74 -4.39 4.90
CA VAL A 113 5.89 -4.13 5.79
C VAL A 113 5.43 -4.36 7.24
N ILE A 114 6.26 -5.00 8.06
CA ILE A 114 5.99 -5.24 9.48
C ILE A 114 5.63 -3.92 10.18
N GLY A 115 4.57 -3.94 10.99
CA GLY A 115 4.04 -2.74 11.67
C GLY A 115 3.05 -1.92 10.84
N SER A 116 2.80 -2.30 9.59
CA SER A 116 1.78 -1.68 8.74
C SER A 116 0.39 -1.71 9.38
N ARG A 117 -0.21 -0.54 9.48
CA ARG A 117 -1.55 -0.29 10.01
C ARG A 117 -2.56 -0.19 8.87
N LYS A 118 -3.44 -1.19 8.78
CA LYS A 118 -4.40 -1.36 7.67
C LYS A 118 -5.53 -0.32 7.64
N ASP A 119 -5.62 0.54 8.63
CA ASP A 119 -6.55 1.67 8.69
C ASP A 119 -6.06 2.89 7.88
N TYR A 120 -4.76 2.97 7.56
CA TYR A 120 -4.18 4.07 6.79
C TYR A 120 -3.77 3.64 5.39
N GLY A 121 -4.72 3.09 4.62
CA GLY A 121 -4.49 2.66 3.24
C GLY A 121 -3.90 3.74 2.33
N PHE A 122 -3.46 3.35 1.12
CA PHE A 122 -2.97 4.31 0.14
C PHE A 122 -4.07 5.27 -0.31
N THR A 123 -3.73 6.56 -0.44
CA THR A 123 -4.66 7.63 -0.81
C THR A 123 -4.11 8.53 -1.92
N ILE A 124 -5.00 9.00 -2.79
CA ILE A 124 -4.80 10.06 -3.77
C ILE A 124 -5.74 11.21 -3.40
N ASN A 125 -5.28 12.46 -3.53
CA ASN A 125 -6.06 13.67 -3.25
C ASN A 125 -6.71 13.69 -1.86
N GLU A 126 -6.06 13.15 -0.82
CA GLU A 126 -6.64 13.13 0.53
C GLU A 126 -6.98 14.54 1.07
N ASN A 127 -6.26 15.57 0.59
CA ASN A 127 -6.46 16.95 0.99
C ASN A 127 -7.44 17.71 0.07
N ALA A 128 -8.31 17.01 -0.68
CA ALA A 128 -9.31 17.67 -1.50
C ALA A 128 -10.15 18.65 -0.66
N ALA A 129 -10.55 19.76 -1.28
CA ALA A 129 -11.33 20.81 -0.65
C ALA A 129 -12.55 21.18 -1.50
N GLY A 130 -13.49 21.92 -0.90
CA GLY A 130 -14.69 22.35 -1.59
C GLY A 130 -15.58 21.17 -2.03
N PRO A 131 -16.25 21.25 -3.19
CA PRO A 131 -17.17 20.21 -3.65
C PRO A 131 -16.51 18.83 -3.83
N ALA A 132 -15.22 18.77 -4.20
CA ALA A 132 -14.51 17.51 -4.39
C ALA A 132 -14.36 16.72 -3.08
N ALA A 133 -14.29 17.40 -1.93
CA ALA A 133 -14.16 16.78 -0.61
C ALA A 133 -15.44 16.08 -0.11
N SER A 134 -16.57 16.22 -0.82
CA SER A 134 -17.84 15.61 -0.43
C SER A 134 -17.98 14.16 -0.91
N THR A 135 -17.07 13.68 -1.75
CA THR A 135 -17.17 12.36 -2.39
C THR A 135 -15.84 11.63 -2.29
N VAL A 136 -15.84 10.37 -1.84
CA VAL A 136 -14.66 9.50 -1.88
C VAL A 136 -14.87 8.36 -2.85
N CYS A 137 -13.85 8.05 -3.66
CA CYS A 137 -13.79 6.87 -4.50
C CYS A 137 -12.99 5.77 -3.79
N VAL A 138 -13.53 4.56 -3.74
CA VAL A 138 -12.97 3.42 -2.98
C VAL A 138 -12.62 2.29 -3.94
N PHE A 139 -11.36 1.87 -3.91
CA PHE A 139 -10.81 0.85 -4.80
C PHE A 139 -10.20 -0.31 -4.01
N GLU A 140 -10.04 -1.45 -4.66
CA GLU A 140 -9.48 -2.64 -4.01
C GLU A 140 -7.99 -2.48 -3.67
N SER A 141 -7.19 -2.01 -4.63
CA SER A 141 -5.76 -1.80 -4.43
C SER A 141 -5.31 -0.42 -4.96
N PRO A 142 -4.10 0.02 -4.57
CA PRO A 142 -3.55 1.29 -5.04
C PRO A 142 -3.45 1.37 -6.56
N ILE A 143 -3.29 0.22 -7.26
CA ILE A 143 -3.19 0.19 -8.72
C ILE A 143 -4.53 0.55 -9.35
N GLU A 144 -5.66 -0.03 -8.91
CA GLU A 144 -6.97 0.34 -9.44
C GLU A 144 -7.26 1.83 -9.19
N ALA A 145 -6.93 2.35 -8.00
CA ALA A 145 -7.09 3.78 -7.69
C ALA A 145 -6.29 4.69 -8.65
N MET A 146 -5.02 4.36 -8.90
CA MET A 146 -4.18 5.12 -9.84
C MET A 146 -4.66 5.00 -11.28
N SER A 147 -5.06 3.81 -11.71
CA SER A 147 -5.58 3.58 -13.06
C SER A 147 -6.84 4.41 -13.29
N TYR A 148 -7.76 4.42 -12.33
CA TYR A 148 -8.95 5.25 -12.39
C TYR A 148 -8.62 6.74 -12.39
N TRP A 149 -7.71 7.19 -11.52
CA TRP A 149 -7.26 8.58 -11.50
C TRP A 149 -6.64 9.01 -12.83
N SER A 150 -5.81 8.16 -13.43
CA SER A 150 -5.17 8.43 -14.73
C SER A 150 -6.21 8.54 -15.84
N MET A 151 -7.18 7.62 -15.87
CA MET A 151 -8.31 7.69 -16.80
C MET A 151 -9.13 8.97 -16.59
N CYS A 152 -9.43 9.36 -15.35
CA CYS A 152 -10.13 10.62 -15.06
C CYS A 152 -9.36 11.83 -15.56
N LYS A 153 -8.03 11.83 -15.43
CA LYS A 153 -7.16 12.90 -15.93
C LYS A 153 -7.18 12.97 -17.46
N GLU A 154 -7.05 11.83 -18.14
CA GLU A 154 -7.10 11.75 -19.60
C GLU A 154 -8.45 12.21 -20.16
N LEU A 155 -9.54 11.87 -19.48
CA LEU A 155 -10.90 12.25 -19.87
C LEU A 155 -11.35 13.61 -19.31
N GLN A 156 -10.47 14.36 -18.64
CA GLN A 156 -10.78 15.63 -17.98
C GLN A 156 -12.03 15.56 -17.07
N SER A 157 -12.22 14.41 -16.40
CA SER A 157 -13.32 14.21 -15.48
C SER A 157 -13.10 15.02 -14.20
N PRO A 158 -14.12 15.69 -13.65
CA PRO A 158 -14.01 16.38 -12.37
C PRO A 158 -13.65 15.44 -11.20
N ARG A 159 -13.84 14.13 -11.39
CA ARG A 159 -13.46 13.10 -10.43
C ARG A 159 -11.95 12.97 -10.24
N MET A 160 -11.13 13.56 -11.13
CA MET A 160 -9.67 13.59 -10.98
C MET A 160 -9.24 14.31 -9.70
N ASP A 161 -10.10 15.16 -9.13
CA ASP A 161 -9.86 15.93 -7.90
C ASP A 161 -10.49 15.27 -6.67
N TYR A 162 -11.25 14.19 -6.84
CA TYR A 162 -11.90 13.51 -5.71
C TYR A 162 -10.85 12.70 -4.93
N PRO A 163 -10.98 12.63 -3.59
CA PRO A 163 -10.25 11.66 -2.80
C PRO A 163 -10.45 10.24 -3.31
N MET A 164 -9.35 9.50 -3.44
CA MET A 164 -9.38 8.08 -3.82
C MET A 164 -8.60 7.27 -2.80
N ILE A 165 -9.20 6.21 -2.27
CA ILE A 165 -8.57 5.33 -1.28
C ILE A 165 -8.51 3.89 -1.79
N SER A 166 -7.47 3.15 -1.39
CA SER A 166 -7.39 1.71 -1.61
C SER A 166 -7.60 0.92 -0.32
N LEU A 167 -8.35 -0.18 -0.38
CA LEU A 167 -8.64 -1.03 0.78
C LEU A 167 -7.48 -1.95 1.20
N GLY A 168 -6.53 -2.24 0.29
CA GLY A 168 -5.33 -3.02 0.61
C GLY A 168 -5.60 -4.51 0.85
N GLY A 169 -6.68 -5.06 0.26
CA GLY A 169 -7.14 -6.44 0.47
C GLY A 169 -8.31 -6.55 1.45
N VAL A 170 -8.54 -7.75 2.01
CA VAL A 170 -9.77 -8.22 2.73
C VAL A 170 -10.17 -7.42 4.00
N SER A 171 -9.52 -6.29 4.28
CA SER A 171 -9.89 -5.28 5.28
C SER A 171 -10.86 -4.24 4.71
N THR A 172 -12.05 -4.67 4.30
CA THR A 172 -12.93 -3.86 3.44
C THR A 172 -13.45 -2.58 4.06
N SER A 173 -13.49 -2.45 5.40
CA SER A 173 -14.04 -1.26 6.05
C SER A 173 -13.06 -0.46 6.92
N TYR A 174 -11.88 -0.97 7.29
CA TYR A 174 -10.99 -0.22 8.20
C TYR A 174 -10.49 1.07 7.57
N VAL A 175 -9.93 1.01 6.36
CA VAL A 175 -9.45 2.20 5.63
C VAL A 175 -10.59 3.20 5.41
N LEU A 176 -11.74 2.72 4.93
CA LEU A 176 -12.89 3.58 4.67
C LEU A 176 -13.43 4.22 5.96
N THR A 177 -13.53 3.46 7.05
CA THR A 177 -13.98 3.97 8.35
C THR A 177 -13.05 5.07 8.86
N GLN A 178 -11.74 4.81 8.84
CA GLN A 178 -10.74 5.76 9.29
C GLN A 178 -10.73 7.02 8.41
N PHE A 179 -10.80 6.85 7.08
CA PHE A 179 -10.89 7.98 6.15
C PHE A 179 -12.14 8.83 6.39
N LEU A 180 -13.32 8.22 6.58
CA LEU A 180 -14.56 8.96 6.84
C LEU A 180 -14.53 9.69 8.19
N LYS A 181 -13.84 9.14 9.19
CA LYS A 181 -13.62 9.80 10.48
C LYS A 181 -12.72 11.03 10.32
N ASP A 182 -11.67 10.91 9.52
CA ASP A 182 -10.70 11.97 9.25
C ASP A 182 -11.26 13.05 8.31
N HIS A 183 -12.25 12.70 7.48
CA HIS A 183 -12.88 13.56 6.47
C HIS A 183 -14.41 13.63 6.62
N PRO A 184 -14.93 14.31 7.68
CA PRO A 184 -16.37 14.36 7.98
C PRO A 184 -17.22 15.12 6.94
N SER A 185 -16.58 15.85 6.01
CA SER A 185 -17.24 16.51 4.88
C SER A 185 -17.79 15.52 3.84
N VAL A 186 -17.29 14.29 3.81
CA VAL A 186 -17.73 13.27 2.87
C VAL A 186 -19.21 12.95 3.10
N LYS A 187 -19.97 12.85 1.99
CA LYS A 187 -21.38 12.48 1.93
C LYS A 187 -21.64 11.34 0.95
N ASN A 188 -20.73 11.15 -0.01
CA ASN A 188 -20.89 10.19 -1.10
C ASN A 188 -19.73 9.21 -1.15
N ILE A 189 -20.02 7.94 -1.43
CA ILE A 189 -19.05 6.87 -1.58
C ILE A 189 -19.25 6.22 -2.95
N ILE A 190 -18.26 6.37 -3.84
CA ILE A 190 -18.20 5.67 -5.13
C ILE A 190 -17.35 4.41 -4.96
N LEU A 191 -17.89 3.25 -5.34
CA LEU A 191 -17.20 1.96 -5.22
C LEU A 191 -16.67 1.49 -6.58
N GLY A 192 -15.40 1.13 -6.63
CA GLY A 192 -14.71 0.54 -7.79
C GLY A 192 -13.92 -0.70 -7.36
N LEU A 193 -14.63 -1.69 -6.80
CA LEU A 193 -14.04 -2.98 -6.39
C LEU A 193 -14.08 -3.99 -7.55
N ASN A 194 -13.23 -5.01 -7.51
CA ASN A 194 -13.13 -5.96 -8.60
C ASN A 194 -14.41 -6.79 -8.78
N VAL A 195 -14.68 -7.14 -10.03
CA VAL A 195 -15.75 -8.06 -10.41
C VAL A 195 -15.13 -9.44 -10.49
N ASP A 196 -15.01 -10.14 -9.36
CA ASP A 196 -14.40 -11.46 -9.30
C ASP A 196 -15.41 -12.51 -9.79
N THR A 197 -15.12 -13.23 -10.87
CA THR A 197 -15.99 -14.24 -11.47
C THR A 197 -15.22 -15.53 -11.79
N ALA A 198 -15.93 -16.62 -12.02
CA ALA A 198 -15.29 -17.85 -12.50
C ALA A 198 -14.55 -17.62 -13.84
N GLU A 199 -15.09 -16.74 -14.69
CA GLU A 199 -14.51 -16.41 -16.01
C GLU A 199 -13.15 -15.70 -15.92
N ASN A 200 -12.90 -14.92 -14.86
CA ASN A 200 -11.58 -14.32 -14.63
C ASN A 200 -10.71 -15.11 -13.64
N GLY A 201 -11.09 -16.37 -13.37
CA GLY A 201 -10.27 -17.33 -12.62
C GLY A 201 -10.43 -17.25 -11.10
N HIS A 202 -11.52 -16.65 -10.61
CA HIS A 202 -11.81 -16.52 -9.19
C HIS A 202 -12.82 -17.58 -8.75
N THR A 203 -12.52 -18.25 -7.63
CA THR A 203 -13.44 -19.22 -7.00
C THR A 203 -14.41 -18.57 -6.03
N ILE A 204 -14.17 -17.29 -5.68
CA ILE A 204 -14.96 -16.52 -4.71
C ILE A 204 -15.13 -15.09 -5.24
N THR A 205 -16.33 -14.53 -5.07
CA THR A 205 -16.72 -13.18 -5.48
C THR A 205 -16.31 -12.11 -4.44
N VAL A 206 -15.01 -11.99 -4.15
CA VAL A 206 -14.50 -11.19 -3.01
C VAL A 206 -14.85 -9.71 -3.14
N GLY A 207 -14.63 -9.09 -4.29
CA GLY A 207 -14.92 -7.68 -4.55
C GLY A 207 -16.42 -7.36 -4.51
N GLN A 208 -17.28 -8.26 -4.99
CA GLN A 208 -18.73 -8.11 -4.87
C GLN A 208 -19.20 -8.26 -3.42
N ASN A 209 -18.65 -9.24 -2.67
CA ASN A 209 -18.97 -9.42 -1.26
C ASN A 209 -18.53 -8.20 -0.42
N ALA A 210 -17.38 -7.61 -0.75
CA ALA A 210 -16.91 -6.37 -0.16
C ALA A 210 -17.86 -5.19 -0.45
N THR A 211 -18.34 -5.08 -1.68
CA THR A 211 -19.32 -4.07 -2.11
C THR A 211 -20.59 -4.16 -1.28
N VAL A 212 -21.17 -5.36 -1.17
CA VAL A 212 -22.39 -5.61 -0.37
C VAL A 212 -22.17 -5.26 1.10
N ARG A 213 -21.01 -5.63 1.66
CA ARG A 213 -20.67 -5.30 3.04
C ARG A 213 -20.58 -3.78 3.26
N ILE A 214 -19.89 -3.06 2.39
CA ILE A 214 -19.76 -1.60 2.51
C ILE A 214 -21.13 -0.93 2.36
N GLN A 215 -21.96 -1.36 1.43
CA GLN A 215 -23.33 -0.84 1.29
C GLN A 215 -24.17 -1.10 2.55
N LYS A 216 -24.06 -2.29 3.16
CA LYS A 216 -24.75 -2.60 4.42
C LYS A 216 -24.27 -1.74 5.59
N GLU A 217 -22.97 -1.50 5.67
CA GLU A 217 -22.33 -0.77 6.78
C GLU A 217 -22.51 0.75 6.67
N PHE A 218 -22.50 1.30 5.46
CA PHE A 218 -22.45 2.74 5.19
C PHE A 218 -23.67 3.30 4.44
N GLY A 219 -24.51 2.47 3.83
CA GLY A 219 -25.57 2.90 2.91
C GLY A 219 -26.70 3.72 3.54
N ASN A 220 -26.89 3.65 4.86
CA ASN A 220 -27.84 4.51 5.56
C ASN A 220 -27.30 5.92 5.83
N LYS A 221 -25.98 6.10 5.80
CA LYS A 221 -25.30 7.35 6.17
C LYS A 221 -24.73 8.10 4.98
N TYR A 222 -24.42 7.38 3.90
CA TYR A 222 -23.75 7.92 2.72
C TYR A 222 -24.50 7.53 1.45
N GLN A 223 -24.48 8.43 0.47
CA GLN A 223 -25.02 8.14 -0.85
C GLN A 223 -24.01 7.31 -1.64
N HIS A 224 -24.51 6.39 -2.49
CA HIS A 224 -23.68 5.55 -3.35
C HIS A 224 -23.93 5.86 -4.83
N PRO A 225 -23.46 7.02 -5.34
CA PRO A 225 -23.63 7.34 -6.75
C PRO A 225 -22.85 6.36 -7.63
N CYS A 226 -23.42 6.04 -8.80
CA CYS A 226 -22.81 5.10 -9.73
C CYS A 226 -21.42 5.58 -10.20
N ALA A 227 -20.45 4.65 -10.25
CA ALA A 227 -19.14 4.90 -10.82
C ALA A 227 -19.20 5.28 -12.32
N TYR A 228 -20.27 4.89 -13.01
CA TYR A 228 -20.57 5.29 -14.39
C TYR A 228 -21.77 6.23 -14.43
N SER A 229 -21.60 7.46 -13.95
CA SER A 229 -22.49 8.54 -14.41
C SER A 229 -21.90 9.05 -15.71
N SER A 230 -22.50 8.65 -16.84
CA SER A 230 -22.22 9.25 -18.14
C SER A 230 -22.26 10.78 -18.02
N PRO A 231 -21.32 11.53 -18.61
CA PRO A 231 -21.57 12.95 -18.82
C PRO A 231 -22.86 13.02 -19.63
N LYS A 232 -23.85 13.76 -19.13
CA LYS A 232 -25.02 14.11 -19.93
C LYS A 232 -24.47 14.59 -21.27
N ARG A 233 -24.84 13.88 -22.34
CA ARG A 233 -24.58 14.33 -23.70
C ARG A 233 -25.18 15.73 -23.76
N LEU A 234 -24.33 16.74 -23.90
CA LEU A 234 -24.77 18.09 -24.21
C LEU A 234 -25.48 17.94 -25.55
N GLU A 235 -26.81 18.00 -25.52
CA GLU A 235 -27.63 18.27 -26.70
C GLU A 235 -27.37 19.71 -27.17
#